data_AF-A0A7Y8HTY9-F1
#
_entry.id   AF-A0A7Y8HTY9-F1
#
_cell.length_a   1.000
_cell.length_b   1.000
_cell.length_c   1.000
_cell.angle_alpha   90.00
_cell.angle_beta   90.00
_cell.angle_gamma   90.00
#
_symmetry.space_group_name_H-M   'P 1'
#
loop_
_entity.id
_entity.type
_entity.pdbx_description
1 polymer ?
#
loop_
_entity_poly.entity_id
_entity_poly.type
_entity_poly.pdbx_seq_one_letter_code
_entity_poly.pdbx_strand_id
1 'polypeptide(L)'
;MKIYSQIKEYIIRLVKKGLTPDEIAAGVAIGIFIGFIPLIGVHTLMAFTLAYFLRLNTFLVLLGTQISNPLSFPFQIFLSAEIGSLLLNGKLLDIKFSKDVSYLEHYILPIIVGSIVLGIIVSFFSYMSLKSFLKRRKS
;
A
#
# COMPACT_ATOMS: atom_id res chain seq x y z
N MET A 1 4.78 -2.17 -22.78
CA MET A 1 5.87 -1.40 -22.14
C MET A 1 5.74 0.14 -22.23
N LYS A 2 4.59 0.71 -22.64
CA LYS A 2 4.36 2.17 -22.65
C LYS A 2 4.10 2.79 -21.26
N ILE A 3 3.50 2.05 -20.33
CA ILE A 3 3.13 2.57 -19.00
C ILE A 3 4.36 2.93 -18.16
N TYR A 4 5.43 2.13 -18.26
CA TYR A 4 6.65 2.32 -17.47
C TYR A 4 7.40 3.59 -17.89
N SER A 5 7.47 3.87 -19.20
CA SER A 5 8.09 5.10 -19.70
C SER A 5 7.28 6.34 -19.30
N GLN A 6 5.94 6.27 -19.31
CA GLN A 6 5.07 7.36 -18.86
C GLN A 6 5.23 7.68 -17.37
N ILE A 7 5.25 6.66 -16.51
CA ILE A 7 5.48 6.85 -15.06
C ILE A 7 6.87 7.45 -14.83
N LYS A 8 7.90 6.92 -15.50
CA LYS A 8 9.26 7.44 -15.41
C LYS A 8 9.34 8.91 -15.82
N GLU A 9 8.74 9.28 -16.95
CA GLU A 9 8.71 10.67 -17.41
C GLU A 9 7.96 11.59 -16.45
N TYR A 10 6.84 11.14 -15.90
CA TYR A 10 6.10 11.91 -14.92
C TYR A 10 6.92 12.18 -13.65
N ILE A 11 7.58 11.15 -13.11
CA ILE A 11 8.48 11.30 -11.95
C ILE A 11 9.61 12.27 -12.27
N ILE A 12 10.23 12.18 -13.45
CA ILE A 12 11.28 13.11 -13.88
C ILE A 12 10.73 14.55 -13.98
N ARG A 13 9.51 14.73 -14.49
CA ARG A 13 8.86 16.05 -14.54
C ARG A 13 8.59 16.61 -13.14
N LEU A 14 8.23 15.77 -12.17
CA LEU A 14 8.04 16.21 -10.79
C LEU A 14 9.35 16.65 -10.13
N VAL A 15 10.44 15.91 -10.37
CA VAL A 15 11.77 16.33 -9.92
C VAL A 15 12.15 17.67 -10.54
N LYS A 16 11.85 17.88 -11.84
CA LYS A 16 12.06 19.18 -12.52
C LYS A 16 11.18 20.30 -11.96
N LYS A 17 10.00 19.97 -11.40
CA LYS A 17 9.12 20.92 -10.70
C LYS A 17 9.54 21.20 -9.25
N GLY A 18 10.68 20.66 -8.81
CA GLY A 18 11.27 20.95 -7.50
C GLY A 18 11.02 19.92 -6.42
N LEU A 19 10.26 18.85 -6.69
CA LEU A 19 10.05 17.80 -5.68
C LEU A 19 11.35 17.05 -5.39
N THR A 20 11.63 16.88 -4.11
CA THR A 20 12.76 16.10 -3.61
C THR A 20 12.49 14.60 -3.76
N PRO A 21 13.55 13.76 -3.88
CA PRO A 21 13.41 12.31 -3.83
C PRO A 21 12.62 11.80 -2.61
N ASP A 22 12.75 12.50 -1.49
CA ASP A 22 12.07 12.20 -0.23
C ASP A 22 10.56 12.44 -0.32
N GLU A 23 10.12 13.59 -0.84
CA GLU A 23 8.69 13.86 -1.06
C GLU A 23 8.07 12.87 -2.04
N ILE A 24 8.82 12.49 -3.07
CA ILE A 24 8.31 11.52 -4.05
C ILE A 24 8.15 10.14 -3.43
N ALA A 25 9.17 9.68 -2.71
CA ALA A 25 9.16 8.39 -2.04
C ALA A 25 8.08 8.33 -0.95
N ALA A 26 7.92 9.39 -0.15
CA ALA A 26 6.91 9.45 0.90
C ALA A 26 5.49 9.40 0.34
N GLY A 27 5.20 10.15 -0.73
CA GLY A 27 3.90 10.12 -1.40
C GLY A 27 3.52 8.70 -1.84
N VAL A 28 4.41 8.02 -2.56
CA VAL A 28 4.16 6.66 -3.05
C VAL A 28 4.04 5.67 -1.88
N ALA A 29 4.89 5.77 -0.86
CA ALA A 29 4.88 4.88 0.29
C ALA A 29 3.58 4.97 1.10
N ILE A 30 3.07 6.19 1.34
CA ILE A 30 1.77 6.39 2.00
C ILE A 30 0.65 5.82 1.13
N GLY A 31 0.69 6.03 -0.19
CA GLY A 31 -0.26 5.42 -1.11
C GLY A 31 -0.27 3.90 -1.03
N ILE A 32 0.90 3.27 -0.98
CA ILE A 32 1.05 1.81 -0.83
C ILE A 32 0.46 1.35 0.51
N PHE A 33 0.77 2.03 1.61
CA PHE A 33 0.21 1.71 2.93
C PHE A 33 -1.33 1.70 2.89
N ILE A 34 -1.92 2.78 2.34
CA ILE A 34 -3.37 2.88 2.14
C ILE A 34 -3.85 1.71 1.27
N GLY A 35 -3.14 1.39 0.18
CA GLY A 35 -3.37 0.25 -0.71
C GLY A 35 -3.59 -1.09 0.00
N PHE A 36 -2.88 -1.34 1.11
CA PHE A 36 -3.02 -2.57 1.88
C PHE A 36 -4.26 -2.57 2.79
N ILE A 37 -4.75 -1.41 3.22
CA ILE A 37 -5.89 -1.36 4.12
C ILE A 37 -7.16 -1.79 3.34
N PRO A 38 -7.89 -2.82 3.81
CA PRO A 38 -9.03 -3.42 3.10
C PRO A 38 -10.31 -2.57 3.22
N LEU A 39 -10.23 -1.30 2.83
CA LEU A 39 -11.31 -0.32 2.88
C LEU A 39 -11.95 -0.16 1.49
N ILE A 40 -12.95 -0.97 1.19
CA ILE A 40 -13.69 -0.91 -0.08
C ILE A 40 -14.56 0.37 -0.09
N GLY A 41 -14.40 1.20 -1.13
CA GLY A 41 -15.22 2.40 -1.36
C GLY A 41 -14.73 3.69 -0.70
N VAL A 42 -14.00 3.63 0.43
CA VAL A 42 -13.46 4.83 1.12
C VAL A 42 -11.96 5.06 0.89
N HIS A 43 -11.32 4.15 0.14
CA HIS A 43 -9.89 4.17 -0.15
C HIS A 43 -9.38 5.49 -0.73
N THR A 44 -10.09 5.99 -1.76
CA THR A 44 -9.76 7.24 -2.44
C THR A 44 -9.86 8.43 -1.50
N LEU A 45 -10.91 8.48 -0.67
CA LEU A 45 -11.08 9.56 0.32
C LEU A 45 -9.94 9.55 1.34
N MET A 46 -9.52 8.37 1.81
CA MET A 46 -8.38 8.22 2.70
C MET A 46 -7.07 8.68 2.05
N ALA A 47 -6.86 8.37 0.77
CA ALA A 47 -5.71 8.86 -0.01
C ALA A 47 -5.67 10.39 -0.09
N PHE A 48 -6.80 11.04 -0.43
CA PHE A 48 -6.89 12.50 -0.42
C PHE A 48 -6.64 13.10 0.96
N THR A 49 -7.27 12.53 1.99
CA THR A 49 -7.20 13.02 3.37
C THR A 49 -5.77 12.94 3.90
N LEU A 50 -5.12 11.78 3.78
CA LEU A 50 -3.74 11.61 4.23
C LEU A 50 -2.75 12.40 3.39
N ALA A 51 -2.96 12.51 2.06
CA ALA A 51 -2.13 13.37 1.22
C ALA A 51 -2.18 14.83 1.69
N TYR A 52 -3.38 15.34 2.02
CA TYR A 52 -3.58 16.70 2.51
C TYR A 52 -2.90 16.93 3.87
N PHE A 53 -3.16 16.07 4.86
CA PHE A 53 -2.59 16.24 6.20
C PHE A 53 -1.07 16.11 6.24
N LEU A 54 -0.51 15.18 5.46
CA LEU A 54 0.93 14.95 5.37
C LEU A 54 1.62 15.89 4.38
N ARG A 55 0.88 16.80 3.74
CA ARG A 55 1.37 17.73 2.70
C ARG A 55 2.11 17.01 1.57
N LEU A 56 1.64 15.81 1.21
CA LEU A 56 2.19 15.00 0.14
C LEU A 56 1.48 15.30 -1.17
N ASN A 57 2.18 15.08 -2.28
CA ASN A 57 1.57 15.21 -3.59
C ASN A 57 0.49 14.13 -3.77
N THR A 58 -0.77 14.54 -3.87
CA THR A 58 -1.92 13.65 -3.97
C THR A 58 -1.81 12.65 -5.12
N PHE A 59 -1.27 13.06 -6.26
CA PHE A 59 -1.11 12.14 -7.39
C PHE A 59 -0.12 11.02 -7.07
N LEU A 60 0.96 11.29 -6.34
CA LEU A 60 1.90 10.26 -5.91
C LEU A 60 1.29 9.29 -4.92
N VAL A 61 0.45 9.79 -4.01
CA VAL A 61 -0.31 8.94 -3.09
C VAL A 61 -1.27 8.04 -3.89
N LEU A 62 -2.04 8.61 -4.82
CA LEU A 62 -2.93 7.84 -5.70
C LEU A 62 -2.21 6.88 -6.64
N LEU A 63 -0.94 7.11 -6.99
CA LEU A 63 -0.15 6.13 -7.71
C LEU A 63 0.23 4.95 -6.80
N GLY A 64 0.61 5.24 -5.54
CA GLY A 64 0.95 4.20 -4.57
C GLY A 64 -0.23 3.28 -4.26
N THR A 65 -1.46 3.80 -4.23
CA THR A 65 -2.67 3.00 -3.95
C THR A 65 -2.93 1.92 -4.98
N GLN A 66 -2.45 2.09 -6.23
CA GLN A 66 -2.64 1.12 -7.33
C GLN A 66 -1.86 -0.19 -7.15
N ILE A 67 -1.07 -0.30 -6.08
CA ILE A 67 -0.50 -1.58 -5.67
C ILE A 67 -1.59 -2.62 -5.38
N SER A 68 -2.75 -2.16 -4.90
CA SER A 68 -3.96 -2.95 -4.75
C SER A 68 -4.81 -2.81 -6.01
N ASN A 69 -4.79 -3.86 -6.83
CA ASN A 69 -5.56 -3.98 -8.05
C ASN A 69 -6.26 -5.35 -8.05
N PRO A 70 -7.25 -5.60 -8.93
CA PRO A 70 -8.03 -6.85 -8.91
C PRO A 70 -7.19 -8.13 -8.95
N LEU A 71 -5.97 -8.06 -9.49
CA LEU A 71 -5.05 -9.18 -9.55
C LEU A 71 -4.23 -9.35 -8.27
N SER A 72 -3.72 -8.27 -7.67
CA SER A 72 -2.91 -8.33 -6.45
C SER A 72 -3.74 -8.43 -5.16
N PHE A 73 -4.97 -7.91 -5.17
CA PHE A 73 -5.83 -7.84 -4.00
C PHE A 73 -6.12 -9.19 -3.33
N PRO A 74 -6.43 -10.29 -4.07
CA PRO A 74 -6.61 -11.60 -3.46
C PRO A 74 -5.38 -12.09 -2.70
N PHE A 75 -4.17 -11.86 -3.25
CA PHE A 75 -2.92 -12.21 -2.60
C PHE A 75 -2.66 -11.35 -1.36
N GLN A 76 -2.97 -10.05 -1.42
CA GLN A 76 -2.85 -9.15 -0.28
C GLN A 76 -3.75 -9.59 0.88
N ILE A 77 -5.01 -9.92 0.60
CA ILE A 77 -5.94 -10.42 1.63
C ILE A 77 -5.44 -11.74 2.21
N PHE A 78 -5.07 -12.69 1.37
CA PHE A 78 -4.60 -14.00 1.82
C PHE A 78 -3.39 -13.88 2.76
N LEU A 79 -2.34 -13.16 2.34
CA LEU A 79 -1.15 -12.95 3.15
C LEU A 79 -1.45 -12.16 4.44
N SER A 80 -2.37 -11.18 4.36
CA SER A 80 -2.81 -10.44 5.54
C SER A 80 -3.53 -11.35 6.53
N ALA A 81 -4.39 -12.23 6.05
CA ALA A 81 -5.13 -13.18 6.88
C ALA A 81 -4.17 -14.16 7.59
N GLU A 82 -3.20 -14.70 6.86
CA GLU A 82 -2.17 -15.60 7.40
C GLU A 82 -1.30 -14.93 8.46
N ILE A 83 -0.74 -13.75 8.15
CA ILE A 83 0.12 -13.00 9.08
C ILE A 83 -0.69 -12.56 10.30
N GLY A 84 -1.90 -12.06 10.10
CA GLY A 84 -2.78 -11.69 11.19
C GLY A 84 -3.14 -12.86 12.10
N SER A 85 -3.43 -14.03 11.54
CA SER A 85 -3.73 -15.22 12.33
C SER A 85 -2.51 -15.72 13.08
N LEU A 86 -1.33 -15.67 12.45
CA LEU A 86 -0.09 -16.03 13.11
C LEU A 86 0.19 -15.11 14.31
N LEU A 87 -0.05 -13.81 14.17
CA LEU A 87 0.16 -12.83 15.22
C LEU A 87 -0.89 -12.91 16.35
N LEU A 88 -2.16 -13.14 16.01
CA LEU A 88 -3.26 -13.16 16.99
C LEU A 88 -3.44 -14.52 17.65
N ASN A 89 -3.32 -15.60 16.88
CA ASN A 89 -3.66 -16.97 17.27
C ASN A 89 -2.44 -17.89 17.40
N GLY A 90 -1.23 -17.43 17.02
CA GLY A 90 -0.01 -18.23 17.05
C GLY A 90 0.07 -19.31 15.97
N LYS A 91 -0.86 -19.33 15.01
CA LYS A 91 -0.94 -20.33 13.94
C LYS A 91 -1.46 -19.73 12.63
N LEU A 92 -1.05 -20.35 11.53
CA LEU A 92 -1.60 -20.07 10.21
C LEU A 92 -3.12 -20.29 10.19
N LEU A 93 -3.77 -19.61 9.27
CA LEU A 93 -5.21 -19.50 9.25
C LEU A 93 -5.85 -20.81 8.79
N ASP A 94 -6.69 -21.39 9.64
CA ASP A 94 -7.38 -22.65 9.36
C ASP A 94 -8.65 -22.36 8.56
N ILE A 95 -8.60 -22.57 7.23
CA ILE A 95 -9.70 -22.26 6.32
C ILE A 95 -10.81 -23.29 6.50
N LYS A 96 -11.86 -22.92 7.24
CA LYS A 96 -13.08 -23.71 7.37
C LYS A 96 -14.23 -23.05 6.63
N PHE A 97 -14.78 -23.76 5.65
CA PHE A 97 -16.00 -23.34 4.96
C PHE A 97 -17.21 -23.64 5.84
N SER A 98 -17.66 -22.63 6.58
CA SER A 98 -18.93 -22.66 7.32
C SER A 98 -19.88 -21.60 6.75
N LYS A 99 -21.19 -21.88 6.79
CA LYS A 99 -22.24 -20.90 6.44
C LYS A 99 -22.58 -19.96 7.60
N ASP A 100 -22.04 -20.21 8.79
CA ASP A 100 -22.27 -19.36 9.96
C ASP A 100 -21.56 -18.02 9.82
N VAL A 101 -22.34 -16.96 9.97
CA VAL A 101 -21.88 -15.57 9.83
C VAL A 101 -20.87 -15.21 10.93
N SER A 102 -20.95 -15.88 12.09
CA SER A 102 -20.01 -15.74 13.21
C SER A 102 -18.58 -16.13 12.85
N TYR A 103 -18.36 -16.94 11.81
CA TYR A 103 -17.00 -17.25 11.34
C TYR A 103 -16.36 -16.08 10.58
N LEU A 104 -17.15 -15.13 10.05
CA LEU A 104 -16.58 -13.96 9.34
C LEU A 104 -15.72 -13.11 10.27
N GLU A 105 -16.11 -12.96 11.54
CA GLU A 105 -15.32 -12.23 12.54
C GLU A 105 -13.94 -12.88 12.77
N HIS A 106 -13.86 -14.21 12.67
CA HIS A 106 -12.62 -14.96 12.77
C HIS A 106 -11.64 -14.64 11.64
N TYR A 107 -12.14 -14.20 10.47
CA TYR A 107 -11.30 -13.84 9.32
C TYR A 107 -11.01 -12.34 9.25
N ILE A 108 -11.97 -11.49 9.61
CA ILE A 108 -11.86 -10.04 9.47
C ILE A 108 -10.73 -9.47 10.34
N LEU A 109 -10.67 -9.85 11.62
CA LEU A 109 -9.69 -9.29 12.55
C LEU A 109 -8.23 -9.65 12.14
N PRO A 110 -7.90 -10.92 11.84
CA PRO A 110 -6.62 -11.26 11.22
C PRO A 110 -6.30 -10.45 9.98
N ILE A 111 -7.24 -10.31 9.03
CA ILE A 111 -7.01 -9.55 7.80
C ILE A 111 -6.66 -8.09 8.12
N ILE A 112 -7.36 -7.44 9.05
CA ILE A 112 -7.07 -6.06 9.44
C ILE A 112 -5.68 -5.96 10.09
N VAL A 113 -5.36 -6.83 11.03
CA VAL A 113 -4.05 -6.81 11.71
C VAL A 113 -2.91 -7.08 10.74
N GLY A 114 -3.02 -8.12 9.91
CA GLY A 114 -1.99 -8.46 8.95
C GLY A 114 -1.86 -7.43 7.82
N SER A 115 -2.95 -6.78 7.40
CA SER A 115 -2.89 -5.72 6.39
C SER A 115 -2.17 -4.48 6.89
N ILE A 116 -2.34 -4.10 8.16
CA ILE A 116 -1.57 -3.02 8.79
C ILE A 116 -0.09 -3.38 8.82
N VAL A 117 0.25 -4.59 9.29
CA VAL A 117 1.64 -5.06 9.39
C VAL A 117 2.31 -5.12 8.02
N LEU A 118 1.68 -5.78 7.05
CA LEU A 118 2.18 -5.86 5.67
C LEU A 118 2.27 -4.47 5.03
N GLY A 119 1.24 -3.64 5.23
CA GLY A 119 1.21 -2.28 4.72
C GLY A 119 2.40 -1.47 5.20
N ILE A 120 2.73 -1.52 6.50
CA ILE A 120 3.91 -0.84 7.07
C ILE A 120 5.19 -1.37 6.44
N ILE A 121 5.36 -2.69 6.39
CA ILE A 121 6.57 -3.33 5.86
C ILE A 121 6.79 -2.94 4.39
N VAL A 122 5.78 -3.14 3.54
CA VAL A 122 5.88 -2.89 2.09
C VAL A 122 6.02 -1.39 1.81
N SER A 123 5.31 -0.54 2.57
CA SER A 123 5.46 0.92 2.49
C SER A 123 6.88 1.38 2.83
N PHE A 124 7.46 0.87 3.93
CA PHE A 124 8.81 1.19 4.36
C PHE A 124 9.86 0.78 3.33
N PHE A 125 9.80 -0.46 2.84
CA PHE A 125 10.73 -0.94 1.81
C PHE A 125 10.57 -0.19 0.49
N SER A 126 9.35 0.16 0.10
CA SER A 126 9.08 0.98 -1.08
C SER A 126 9.71 2.38 -0.96
N TYR A 127 9.51 3.04 0.18
CA TYR A 127 10.13 4.34 0.47
C TYR A 127 11.65 4.27 0.33
N MET A 128 12.30 3.29 0.97
CA MET A 128 13.76 3.12 0.91
C MET A 128 14.26 2.88 -0.52
N SER A 129 13.57 1.98 -1.25
CA SER A 129 13.95 1.59 -2.61
C SER A 129 13.81 2.76 -3.59
N LEU A 130 12.66 3.46 -3.55
CA LEU A 130 12.36 4.57 -4.44
C LEU A 130 13.27 5.77 -4.14
N LYS A 131 13.49 6.10 -2.88
CA LYS A 131 14.43 7.17 -2.47
C LYS A 131 15.85 6.88 -2.96
N SER A 132 16.34 5.65 -2.77
CA SER A 132 17.69 5.25 -3.19
C SER A 132 17.86 5.33 -4.70
N PHE A 133 16.85 4.88 -5.45
CA PHE A 133 16.85 4.95 -6.92
C PHE A 133 16.84 6.39 -7.44
N LEU A 134 16.05 7.27 -6.82
CA LEU A 134 15.95 8.68 -7.22
C LEU A 134 17.20 9.49 -6.85
N LYS A 135 17.84 9.22 -5.70
CA LYS A 135 19.11 9.86 -5.32
C LYS A 135 20.24 9.52 -6.30
N ARG A 136 20.34 8.26 -6.73
CA ARG A 136 21.36 7.82 -7.70
C ARG A 136 21.26 8.48 -9.07
N ARG A 137 20.09 9.02 -9.44
CA ARG A 137 19.87 9.70 -10.74
C ARG A 137 20.04 11.22 -10.69
N LYS A 138 20.16 11.81 -9.50
CA LYS A 138 20.39 13.25 -9.32
C LYS A 138 21.89 13.58 -9.17
N SER A 139 22.73 12.55 -9.00
CA SER A 139 24.19 12.61 -9.06
C SER A 139 24.68 12.27 -10.46
#